data_AF-A0A4Y2NT61-F1
#
_entry.id   AF-A0A4Y2NT61-F1
#
_cell.length_a   1.000
_cell.length_b   1.000
_cell.length_c   1.000
_cell.angle_alpha   90.00
_cell.angle_beta   90.00
_cell.angle_gamma   90.00
#
_symmetry.space_group_name_H-M   'P 1'
#
loop_
_entity.id
_entity.type
_entity.pdbx_description
1 polymer ?
#
loop_
_entity_poly.entity_id
_entity_poly.type
_entity_poly.pdbx_seq_one_letter_code
_entity_poly.pdbx_strand_id
1 'polypeptide(L)'
;MDQNFASPAVATLPLQRPAINGHVVVQAILHLQKLNGCSVNKLKKYLASQHGIDGQALDVAIKPIMKMAMDRNILKKLGHTVKVTECKKNGNASRKVNTSKGPKGIHKKNCPSARKLKKIKKMKGSELRYRNELLSHLNGGDPEGSTKHMIKSKMDKKFFNPNEVDKALEILMNNGKVLQCGRRFVSVENPTRLLPTRKANNLKDILKEKGSMGASYKELKSAIRPKDEASLRGHLVYLYQLEFLTQRVADLRFYTLQ
;
A
#
# COMPACT_ATOMS: atom_id res chain seq x y z
N MET A 1 11.04 -78.88 3.76
CA MET A 1 10.49 -77.89 4.70
C MET A 1 10.88 -76.53 4.18
N ASP A 2 9.87 -75.78 3.75
CA ASP A 2 9.99 -74.61 2.87
C ASP A 2 10.52 -73.36 3.59
N GLN A 3 11.53 -72.73 3.00
CA GLN A 3 12.04 -71.42 3.40
C GLN A 3 11.13 -70.32 2.80
N ASN A 4 10.24 -69.78 3.62
CA ASN A 4 9.42 -68.63 3.26
C ASN A 4 10.24 -67.33 3.38
N PHE A 5 10.64 -66.78 2.24
CA PHE A 5 11.12 -65.41 2.10
C PHE A 5 9.94 -64.45 2.30
N ALA A 6 9.80 -63.90 3.51
CA ALA A 6 8.89 -62.79 3.78
C ALA A 6 9.46 -61.51 3.12
N SER A 7 8.76 -61.00 2.11
CA SER A 7 9.08 -59.74 1.45
C SER A 7 8.97 -58.54 2.40
N PRO A 8 9.79 -57.49 2.22
CA PRO A 8 9.81 -56.35 3.12
C PRO A 8 8.51 -55.54 3.01
N ALA A 9 7.92 -55.25 4.17
CA ALA A 9 6.81 -54.32 4.28
C ALA A 9 7.21 -52.96 3.70
N VAL A 10 6.56 -52.56 2.59
CA VAL A 10 6.68 -51.22 2.03
C VAL A 10 6.08 -50.24 3.05
N ALA A 11 6.95 -49.61 3.84
CA ALA A 11 6.58 -48.52 4.72
C ALA A 11 6.05 -47.36 3.85
N THR A 12 4.73 -47.22 3.78
CA THR A 12 4.08 -46.04 3.23
C THR A 12 4.34 -44.88 4.20
N LEU A 13 5.45 -44.18 3.99
CA LEU A 13 5.72 -42.90 4.62
C LEU A 13 4.49 -42.00 4.41
N PRO A 14 3.90 -41.42 5.47
CA PRO A 14 2.81 -40.47 5.30
C PRO A 14 3.33 -39.37 4.39
N LEU A 15 2.71 -39.24 3.20
CA LEU A 15 3.04 -38.23 2.20
C LEU A 15 2.99 -36.87 2.90
N GLN A 16 4.17 -36.37 3.26
CA GLN A 16 4.34 -35.16 4.06
C GLN A 16 3.84 -34.03 3.17
N ARG A 17 2.58 -33.62 3.37
CA ARG A 17 1.98 -32.55 2.56
C ARG A 17 2.90 -31.35 2.68
N PRO A 18 3.45 -30.83 1.57
CA PRO A 18 4.30 -29.66 1.62
C PRO A 18 3.50 -28.55 2.31
N ALA A 19 3.95 -28.15 3.50
CA ALA A 19 3.34 -27.08 4.25
C ALA A 19 3.64 -25.79 3.48
N ILE A 20 2.70 -25.39 2.61
CA ILE A 20 2.81 -24.15 1.85
C ILE A 20 2.79 -23.02 2.86
N ASN A 21 3.95 -22.40 3.08
CA ASN A 21 4.07 -21.25 3.97
C ASN A 21 3.19 -20.12 3.44
N GLY A 22 2.14 -19.76 4.18
CA GLY A 22 1.21 -18.71 3.80
C GLY A 22 1.89 -17.37 3.49
N HIS A 23 3.05 -17.09 4.10
CA HIS A 23 3.86 -15.91 3.83
C HIS A 23 4.36 -15.86 2.37
N VAL A 24 4.84 -16.99 1.84
CA VAL A 24 5.34 -17.11 0.46
C VAL A 24 4.21 -16.82 -0.54
N VAL A 25 3.00 -17.29 -0.25
CA VAL A 25 1.85 -17.07 -1.11
C VAL A 25 1.39 -15.61 -1.09
N VAL A 26 1.38 -14.96 0.09
CA VAL A 26 1.07 -13.53 0.20
C VAL A 26 2.10 -12.67 -0.54
N GLN A 27 3.38 -12.99 -0.41
CA GLN A 27 4.47 -12.30 -1.12
C GLN A 27 4.34 -12.44 -2.65
N ALA A 28 3.99 -13.64 -3.13
CA ALA A 28 3.74 -13.90 -4.56
C ALA A 28 2.52 -13.13 -5.09
N ILE A 29 1.44 -13.02 -4.31
CA ILE A 29 0.26 -12.21 -4.66
C ILE A 29 0.64 -10.74 -4.79
N LEU A 30 1.40 -10.18 -3.84
CA LEU A 30 1.88 -8.80 -3.90
C LEU A 30 2.79 -8.57 -5.12
N HIS A 31 3.67 -9.51 -5.43
CA HIS A 31 4.57 -9.43 -6.58
C HIS A 31 3.80 -9.40 -7.91
N LEU A 32 2.79 -10.27 -8.08
CA LEU A 32 2.00 -10.33 -9.31
C LEU A 32 1.00 -9.19 -9.48
N GLN A 33 0.56 -8.58 -8.37
CA GLN A 33 -0.24 -7.37 -8.41
C GLN A 33 0.56 -6.15 -8.89
N LYS A 34 1.85 -6.04 -8.51
CA LYS A 34 2.76 -5.02 -9.07
C LYS A 34 2.90 -5.14 -10.60
N LEU A 35 2.70 -6.35 -11.15
CA LEU A 35 2.75 -6.64 -12.58
C LEU A 35 1.38 -6.42 -13.30
N ASN A 36 0.43 -5.70 -12.68
CA ASN A 36 -0.87 -5.30 -13.25
C ASN A 36 -1.72 -6.45 -13.81
N GLY A 37 -1.57 -7.68 -13.31
CA GLY A 37 -2.33 -8.82 -13.83
C GLY A 37 -2.18 -10.06 -12.98
N CYS A 38 -2.78 -10.07 -11.80
CA CYS A 38 -2.85 -11.28 -10.97
C CYS A 38 -3.99 -12.18 -11.44
N SER A 39 -3.78 -12.96 -12.50
CA SER A 39 -4.64 -14.11 -12.78
C SER A 39 -4.16 -15.32 -11.98
N VAL A 40 -5.10 -16.17 -11.56
CA VAL A 40 -4.80 -17.42 -10.83
C VAL A 40 -3.78 -18.26 -11.57
N ASN A 41 -3.86 -18.31 -12.91
CA ASN A 41 -2.93 -19.06 -13.74
C ASN A 41 -1.50 -18.49 -13.72
N LYS A 42 -1.35 -17.16 -13.65
CA LYS A 42 -0.02 -16.52 -13.52
C LYS A 42 0.57 -16.75 -12.13
N LEU A 43 -0.26 -16.74 -11.08
CA LEU A 43 0.17 -17.08 -9.71
C LEU A 43 0.63 -18.54 -9.60
N LYS A 44 -0.13 -19.48 -10.16
CA LYS A 44 0.25 -20.89 -10.23
C LYS A 44 1.60 -21.08 -10.93
N LYS A 45 1.76 -20.49 -12.12
CA LYS A 45 3.02 -20.56 -12.86
C LYS A 45 4.19 -19.95 -12.09
N TYR A 46 4.00 -18.80 -11.45
CA TYR A 46 5.04 -18.15 -10.65
C TYR A 46 5.46 -19.03 -9.47
N LEU A 47 4.51 -19.51 -8.67
CA LEU A 47 4.79 -20.35 -7.50
C LEU A 47 5.43 -21.68 -7.88
N ALA A 48 4.96 -22.32 -8.95
CA ALA A 48 5.57 -23.52 -9.48
C ALA A 48 7.02 -23.25 -9.95
N SER A 49 7.26 -22.15 -10.68
CA SER A 49 8.59 -21.81 -11.21
C SER A 49 9.60 -21.37 -10.14
N GLN A 50 9.16 -20.64 -9.12
CA GLN A 50 10.05 -20.02 -8.12
C GLN A 50 10.26 -20.89 -6.88
N HIS A 51 9.28 -21.72 -6.55
CA HIS A 51 9.29 -22.49 -5.31
C HIS A 51 9.16 -23.99 -5.55
N GLY A 52 9.12 -24.45 -6.81
CA GLY A 52 9.03 -25.87 -7.16
C GLY A 52 7.76 -26.55 -6.64
N ILE A 53 6.70 -25.78 -6.34
CA ILE A 53 5.47 -26.34 -5.77
C ILE A 53 4.67 -27.01 -6.89
N ASP A 54 4.25 -28.25 -6.65
CA ASP A 54 3.41 -29.00 -7.57
C ASP A 54 2.10 -28.25 -7.91
N GLY A 55 1.70 -28.30 -9.17
CA GLY A 55 0.53 -27.61 -9.69
C GLY A 55 -0.78 -28.09 -9.05
N GLN A 56 -0.90 -29.39 -8.75
CA GLN A 56 -2.11 -29.93 -8.11
C GLN A 56 -2.19 -29.52 -6.64
N ALA A 57 -1.06 -29.51 -5.93
CA ALA A 57 -0.99 -28.99 -4.57
C ALA A 57 -1.39 -27.50 -4.49
N LEU A 58 -0.98 -26.70 -5.49
CA LEU A 58 -1.38 -25.30 -5.60
C LEU A 58 -2.88 -25.13 -5.83
N ASP A 59 -3.54 -26.00 -6.59
CA ASP A 59 -4.98 -25.91 -6.86
C ASP A 59 -5.83 -26.06 -5.60
N VAL A 60 -5.41 -26.95 -4.70
CA VAL A 60 -6.07 -27.16 -3.41
C VAL A 60 -5.80 -26.00 -2.45
N ALA A 61 -4.59 -25.44 -2.45
CA ALA A 61 -4.19 -24.40 -1.49
C ALA A 61 -4.59 -22.97 -1.90
N ILE A 62 -4.59 -22.64 -3.19
CA ILE A 62 -4.87 -21.27 -3.68
C ILE A 62 -6.31 -20.85 -3.39
N LYS A 63 -7.28 -21.76 -3.50
CA LYS A 63 -8.70 -21.44 -3.32
C LYS A 63 -9.01 -20.95 -1.89
N PRO A 64 -8.60 -21.64 -0.81
CA PRO A 64 -8.71 -21.13 0.56
C PRO A 64 -7.96 -19.81 0.79
N ILE A 65 -6.76 -19.65 0.20
CA ILE A 65 -5.94 -18.45 0.40
C ILE A 65 -6.56 -17.22 -0.27
N MET A 66 -7.04 -17.36 -1.51
CA MET A 66 -7.80 -16.30 -2.18
C MET A 66 -9.08 -15.95 -1.40
N LYS A 67 -9.79 -16.95 -0.88
CA LYS A 67 -10.97 -16.73 -0.04
C LYS A 67 -10.61 -15.94 1.22
N MET A 68 -9.59 -16.34 1.96
CA MET A 68 -9.11 -15.60 3.14
C MET A 68 -8.66 -14.18 2.79
N ALA A 69 -7.99 -13.97 1.66
CA ALA A 69 -7.55 -12.65 1.21
C ALA A 69 -8.73 -11.73 0.82
N MET A 70 -9.80 -12.30 0.26
CA MET A 70 -11.06 -11.59 -0.01
C MET A 70 -11.80 -11.28 1.30
N ASP A 71 -11.97 -12.27 2.18
CA ASP A 71 -12.70 -12.16 3.45
C ASP A 71 -12.04 -11.13 4.39
N ARG A 72 -10.70 -11.10 4.44
CA ARG A 72 -9.93 -10.12 5.23
C ARG A 72 -9.86 -8.73 4.58
N ASN A 73 -10.59 -8.48 3.48
CA ASN A 73 -10.56 -7.23 2.71
C ASN A 73 -9.15 -6.77 2.28
N ILE A 74 -8.16 -7.68 2.26
CA ILE A 74 -6.79 -7.38 1.82
C ILE A 74 -6.84 -6.92 0.36
N LEU A 75 -7.66 -7.58 -0.46
CA LEU A 75 -7.88 -7.20 -1.85
C LEU A 75 -8.72 -5.91 -2.02
N LYS A 76 -9.61 -5.57 -1.07
CA LYS A 76 -10.41 -4.32 -1.15
C LYS A 76 -9.57 -3.07 -0.84
N LYS A 77 -8.63 -3.15 0.10
CA LYS A 77 -7.67 -2.05 0.34
C LYS A 77 -6.74 -1.81 -0.85
N LEU A 78 -6.62 -2.77 -1.76
CA LEU A 78 -5.79 -2.71 -2.97
C LEU A 78 -6.59 -2.34 -4.24
N GLY A 79 -7.93 -2.34 -4.17
CA GLY A 79 -8.84 -2.10 -5.31
C GLY A 79 -9.12 -0.63 -5.64
N HIS A 80 -8.61 0.33 -4.87
CA HIS A 80 -8.83 1.75 -5.16
C HIS A 80 -7.91 2.33 -6.25
N THR A 81 -6.89 1.60 -6.71
CA THR A 81 -5.89 2.14 -7.64
C THR A 81 -6.08 1.80 -9.11
N VAL A 82 -6.96 0.87 -9.49
CA VAL A 82 -7.21 0.61 -10.92
C VAL A 82 -8.66 0.22 -11.13
N LYS A 83 -9.41 1.08 -11.84
CA LYS A 83 -10.62 0.66 -12.55
C LYS A 83 -10.24 -0.50 -13.46
N VAL A 84 -10.53 -1.72 -13.04
CA VAL A 84 -10.54 -2.88 -13.91
C VAL A 84 -11.68 -2.63 -14.90
N THR A 85 -11.32 -2.31 -16.14
CA THR A 85 -12.25 -2.42 -17.26
C THR A 85 -12.65 -3.89 -17.33
N GLU A 86 -13.92 -4.17 -17.04
CA GLU A 86 -14.51 -5.49 -17.21
C GLU A 86 -14.19 -6.02 -18.62
N CYS A 87 -13.53 -7.17 -18.67
CA CYS A 87 -13.40 -7.96 -19.87
C CYS A 87 -14.79 -8.25 -20.43
N LYS A 88 -15.06 -7.78 -21.65
CA LYS A 88 -16.21 -8.17 -22.45
C LYS A 88 -16.25 -9.69 -22.56
N LYS A 89 -17.27 -10.32 -21.98
CA LYS A 89 -17.68 -11.68 -22.34
C LYS A 89 -18.55 -11.58 -23.59
N ASN A 90 -18.11 -12.26 -24.65
CA ASN A 90 -18.96 -12.65 -25.76
C ASN A 90 -19.96 -13.70 -25.25
N GLY A 91 -21.25 -13.48 -25.49
CA GLY A 91 -22.32 -14.40 -25.14
C GLY A 91 -23.67 -13.81 -25.57
N ASN A 92 -24.26 -14.42 -26.59
CA ASN A 92 -25.49 -14.00 -27.27
C ASN A 92 -26.76 -14.06 -26.41
N ALA A 93 -27.78 -13.37 -26.94
CA ALA A 93 -29.23 -13.58 -26.77
C ALA A 93 -29.95 -12.92 -25.57
N SER A 94 -30.74 -11.90 -25.94
CA SER A 94 -32.17 -11.76 -25.62
C SER A 94 -32.61 -11.57 -24.17
N ARG A 95 -32.89 -10.30 -23.79
CA ARG A 95 -34.17 -9.88 -23.16
C ARG A 95 -34.24 -8.35 -23.04
N LYS A 96 -35.16 -7.75 -23.81
CA LYS A 96 -35.58 -6.35 -23.66
C LYS A 96 -36.33 -6.22 -22.32
N VAL A 97 -35.70 -5.56 -21.34
CA VAL A 97 -36.41 -5.04 -20.16
C VAL A 97 -36.56 -3.54 -20.36
N ASN A 98 -37.79 -3.13 -20.68
CA ASN A 98 -38.20 -1.74 -20.77
C ASN A 98 -38.16 -1.13 -19.36
N THR A 99 -37.09 -0.39 -19.05
CA THR A 99 -37.11 0.56 -17.94
C THR A 99 -37.65 1.89 -18.47
N SER A 100 -38.80 2.26 -17.92
CA SER A 100 -39.57 3.47 -18.22
C SER A 100 -38.68 4.72 -18.09
N LYS A 101 -38.60 5.47 -19.19
CA LYS A 101 -38.00 6.80 -19.24
C LYS A 101 -38.88 7.76 -18.44
N GLY A 102 -38.52 8.00 -17.18
CA GLY A 102 -39.03 9.17 -16.45
C GLY A 102 -38.64 10.48 -17.17
N PRO A 103 -39.50 11.51 -17.12
CA PRO A 103 -39.28 12.75 -17.86
C PRO A 103 -38.00 13.44 -17.37
N LYS A 104 -37.02 13.55 -18.27
CA LYS A 104 -35.80 14.33 -18.06
C LYS A 104 -36.17 15.80 -18.06
N GLY A 105 -36.40 16.36 -16.87
CA GLY A 105 -36.53 17.80 -16.68
C GLY A 105 -35.37 18.54 -17.33
N ILE A 106 -35.72 19.39 -18.30
CA ILE A 106 -34.82 20.18 -19.16
C ILE A 106 -33.99 21.20 -18.35
N HIS A 107 -34.33 21.44 -17.09
CA HIS A 107 -33.72 22.48 -16.26
C HIS A 107 -32.32 22.21 -15.71
N LYS A 108 -31.76 20.99 -15.81
CA LYS A 108 -30.47 20.68 -15.16
C LYS A 108 -29.21 21.01 -15.98
N LYS A 109 -29.32 21.40 -17.26
CA LYS A 109 -28.14 21.66 -18.12
C LYS A 109 -27.59 23.09 -18.04
N ASN A 110 -28.38 24.08 -17.59
CA ASN A 110 -27.99 25.49 -17.58
C ASN A 110 -27.87 26.12 -16.19
N CYS A 111 -27.90 25.34 -15.10
CA CYS A 111 -27.71 25.90 -13.77
C CYS A 111 -26.22 26.25 -13.52
N PRO A 112 -25.86 27.53 -13.24
CA PRO A 112 -24.48 27.96 -13.03
C PRO A 112 -23.76 27.20 -11.90
N SER A 113 -24.51 26.78 -10.87
CA SER A 113 -24.01 26.00 -9.73
C SER A 113 -23.62 24.56 -10.11
N ALA A 114 -24.35 23.91 -11.04
CA ALA A 114 -23.98 22.58 -11.55
C ALA A 114 -22.70 22.61 -12.43
N ARG A 115 -22.43 23.73 -13.12
CA ARG A 115 -21.15 23.97 -13.81
C ARG A 115 -19.99 24.20 -12.83
N LYS A 116 -20.24 24.82 -11.67
CA LYS A 116 -19.24 24.97 -10.60
C LYS A 116 -18.90 23.63 -9.92
N LEU A 117 -19.88 22.74 -9.75
CA LEU A 117 -19.68 21.41 -9.14
C LEU A 117 -19.00 20.39 -10.08
N LYS A 118 -19.20 20.47 -11.40
CA LYS A 118 -18.40 19.67 -12.37
C LYS A 118 -16.96 20.16 -12.54
N LYS A 119 -16.60 21.30 -11.96
CA LYS A 119 -15.22 21.78 -11.79
C LYS A 119 -14.64 21.36 -10.43
N ILE A 120 -15.10 20.26 -9.83
CA ILE A 120 -14.23 19.46 -8.96
C ILE A 120 -13.10 18.97 -9.87
N LYS A 121 -12.03 19.76 -9.85
CA LYS A 121 -10.91 19.78 -10.79
C LYS A 121 -10.41 18.36 -11.03
N LYS A 122 -10.57 17.85 -12.25
CA LYS A 122 -9.63 16.87 -12.76
C LYS A 122 -8.24 17.51 -12.59
N MET A 123 -7.33 16.84 -11.88
CA MET A 123 -5.95 17.30 -11.80
C MET A 123 -5.48 17.62 -13.22
N LYS A 124 -4.76 18.72 -13.42
CA LYS A 124 -4.03 18.90 -14.68
C LYS A 124 -2.94 17.81 -14.69
N GLY A 125 -3.00 16.89 -15.66
CA GLY A 125 -2.12 15.73 -15.72
C GLY A 125 -2.68 14.45 -15.09
N SER A 126 -2.00 13.33 -15.29
CA SER A 126 -2.36 12.08 -14.61
C SER A 126 -1.99 12.17 -13.14
N GLU A 127 -2.91 11.74 -12.27
CA GLU A 127 -2.70 11.70 -10.82
C GLU A 127 -1.41 10.95 -10.44
N LEU A 128 -1.09 9.87 -11.17
CA LEU A 128 0.14 9.12 -11.00
C LEU A 128 1.38 9.98 -11.28
N ARG A 129 1.38 10.75 -12.38
CA ARG A 129 2.50 11.65 -12.72
C ARG A 129 2.67 12.74 -11.66
N TYR A 130 1.56 13.30 -11.17
CA TYR A 130 1.58 14.30 -10.08
C TYR A 130 2.25 13.74 -8.82
N ARG A 131 1.85 12.54 -8.39
CA ARG A 131 2.40 11.89 -7.19
C ARG A 131 3.89 11.57 -7.36
N ASN A 132 4.30 11.08 -8.54
CA ASN A 132 5.69 10.76 -8.81
C ASN A 132 6.58 12.02 -8.84
N GLU A 133 6.11 13.11 -9.42
CA GLU A 133 6.81 14.39 -9.40
C GLU A 133 6.99 14.92 -7.97
N LEU A 134 5.89 14.90 -7.20
CA LEU A 134 5.90 15.31 -5.80
C LEU A 134 6.89 14.48 -4.96
N LEU A 135 6.90 13.17 -5.18
CA LEU A 135 7.81 12.25 -4.50
C LEU A 135 9.26 12.48 -4.92
N SER A 136 9.52 12.75 -6.21
CA SER A 136 10.84 13.13 -6.71
C SER A 136 11.37 14.38 -6.01
N HIS A 137 10.55 15.43 -5.85
CA HIS A 137 10.93 16.64 -5.12
C HIS A 137 11.18 16.41 -3.63
N LEU A 138 10.47 15.47 -3.00
CA LEU A 138 10.71 15.08 -1.62
C LEU A 138 12.00 14.26 -1.47
N ASN A 139 12.28 13.37 -2.43
CA ASN A 139 13.47 12.54 -2.47
C ASN A 139 14.75 13.34 -2.72
N GLY A 140 14.70 14.34 -3.61
CA GLY A 140 15.80 15.29 -3.85
C GLY A 140 15.73 16.54 -2.95
N GLY A 141 14.93 16.49 -1.89
CA GLY A 141 14.72 17.59 -0.96
C GLY A 141 15.85 17.73 0.06
N ASP A 142 15.70 18.74 0.91
CA ASP A 142 16.51 18.92 2.11
C ASP A 142 16.40 17.66 3.02
N PRO A 143 17.49 17.12 3.59
CA PRO A 143 17.43 16.02 4.57
C PRO A 143 16.55 16.33 5.78
N GLU A 144 16.34 17.60 6.12
CA GLU A 144 15.38 18.02 7.12
C GLU A 144 13.92 17.86 6.68
N GLY A 145 13.66 17.52 5.42
CA GLY A 145 12.35 17.47 4.80
C GLY A 145 11.90 18.83 4.27
N SER A 146 10.76 18.83 3.56
CA SER A 146 10.22 20.02 2.90
C SER A 146 8.91 20.47 3.53
N THR A 147 8.73 21.78 3.68
CA THR A 147 7.42 22.34 4.07
C THR A 147 6.45 22.33 2.89
N LYS A 148 5.14 22.44 3.15
CA LYS A 148 4.13 22.58 2.09
C LYS A 148 4.43 23.73 1.14
N HIS A 149 4.94 24.85 1.67
CA HIS A 149 5.29 26.01 0.87
C HIS A 149 6.45 25.71 -0.09
N MET A 150 7.53 25.10 0.42
CA MET A 150 8.68 24.68 -0.39
C MET A 150 8.29 23.70 -1.49
N ILE A 151 7.37 22.78 -1.19
CA ILE A 151 6.85 21.84 -2.18
C ILE A 151 6.06 22.60 -3.25
N LYS A 152 5.12 23.47 -2.84
CA LYS A 152 4.28 24.27 -3.77
C LYS A 152 5.12 25.18 -4.66
N SER A 153 6.25 25.71 -4.19
CA SER A 153 7.14 26.55 -4.98
C SER A 153 7.95 25.76 -6.01
N LYS A 154 8.24 24.48 -5.76
CA LYS A 154 8.98 23.60 -6.68
C LYS A 154 8.10 22.98 -7.77
N MET A 155 6.79 22.86 -7.54
CA MET A 155 5.87 22.29 -8.53
C MET A 155 5.73 23.17 -9.78
N ASP A 156 5.92 22.59 -10.97
CA ASP A 156 5.71 23.30 -12.23
C ASP A 156 4.23 23.65 -12.41
N LYS A 157 3.91 24.96 -12.29
CA LYS A 157 2.56 25.50 -12.44
C LYS A 157 1.96 25.28 -13.83
N LYS A 158 2.78 25.00 -14.85
CA LYS A 158 2.32 24.67 -16.21
C LYS A 158 1.62 23.32 -16.23
N PHE A 159 2.19 22.33 -15.54
CA PHE A 159 1.70 20.95 -15.55
C PHE A 159 0.84 20.60 -14.33
N PHE A 160 1.08 21.23 -13.20
CA PHE A 160 0.51 20.86 -11.91
C PHE A 160 -0.17 22.04 -11.23
N ASN A 161 -1.27 21.77 -10.52
CA ASN A 161 -1.97 22.78 -9.72
C ASN A 161 -1.42 22.74 -8.28
N PRO A 162 -0.69 23.77 -7.80
CA PRO A 162 -0.09 23.75 -6.45
C PRO A 162 -1.11 23.60 -5.30
N ASN A 163 -2.40 23.90 -5.55
CA ASN A 163 -3.46 23.71 -4.56
C ASN A 163 -3.84 22.23 -4.36
N GLU A 164 -3.36 21.33 -5.21
CA GLU A 164 -3.61 19.88 -5.09
C GLU A 164 -2.50 19.16 -4.30
N VAL A 165 -1.42 19.87 -3.92
CA VAL A 165 -0.32 19.31 -3.12
C VAL A 165 -0.82 18.69 -1.82
N ASP A 166 -1.80 19.31 -1.15
CA ASP A 166 -2.34 18.81 0.12
C ASP A 166 -2.97 17.41 -0.03
N LYS A 167 -3.79 17.22 -1.07
CA LYS A 167 -4.41 15.92 -1.37
C LYS A 167 -3.37 14.89 -1.80
N ALA A 168 -2.40 15.29 -2.61
CA ALA A 168 -1.35 14.40 -3.07
C ALA A 168 -0.46 13.92 -1.90
N LEU A 169 -0.13 14.81 -0.95
CA LEU A 169 0.59 14.45 0.27
C LEU A 169 -0.22 13.49 1.14
N GLU A 170 -1.51 13.75 1.34
CA GLU A 170 -2.39 12.85 2.10
C GLU A 170 -2.39 11.43 1.51
N ILE A 171 -2.47 11.31 0.18
CA ILE A 171 -2.41 10.02 -0.49
C ILE A 171 -1.03 9.36 -0.34
N LEU A 172 0.05 10.12 -0.45
CA LEU A 172 1.40 9.58 -0.24
C LEU A 172 1.62 9.10 1.20
N MET A 173 1.04 9.79 2.19
CA MET A 173 1.05 9.37 3.60
C MET A 173 0.23 8.10 3.81
N ASN A 174 -0.98 8.02 3.25
CA ASN A 174 -1.81 6.81 3.31
C ASN A 174 -1.13 5.60 2.64
N ASN A 175 -0.29 5.84 1.63
CA ASN A 175 0.50 4.81 0.97
C ASN A 175 1.83 4.51 1.70
N GLY A 176 2.11 5.17 2.82
CA GLY A 176 3.33 4.98 3.58
C GLY A 176 4.62 5.44 2.91
N LYS A 177 4.52 6.29 1.88
CA LYS A 177 5.67 6.82 1.12
C LYS A 177 6.25 8.08 1.74
N VAL A 178 5.47 8.79 2.55
CA VAL A 178 5.83 10.08 3.14
C VAL A 178 5.37 10.10 4.60
N LEU A 179 6.20 10.65 5.47
CA LEU A 179 5.86 10.96 6.87
C LEU A 179 5.74 12.47 7.07
N GLN A 180 4.80 12.87 7.91
CA GLN A 180 4.68 14.25 8.35
C GLN A 180 5.35 14.44 9.72
N CYS A 181 6.50 15.09 9.73
CA CYS A 181 7.29 15.38 10.92
C CYS A 181 7.12 16.85 11.32
N GLY A 182 5.99 17.14 12.00
CA GLY A 182 5.60 18.50 12.34
C GLY A 182 5.09 19.27 11.12
N ARG A 183 5.78 20.34 10.73
CA ARG A 183 5.44 21.15 9.53
C ARG A 183 6.13 20.66 8.24
N ARG A 184 7.02 19.67 8.36
CA ARG A 184 7.82 19.16 7.25
C ARG A 184 7.37 17.75 6.85
N PHE A 185 7.52 17.47 5.56
CA PHE A 185 7.25 16.17 4.95
C PHE A 185 8.58 15.54 4.55
N VAL A 186 8.73 14.26 4.89
CA VAL A 186 9.97 13.49 4.66
C VAL A 186 9.59 12.24 3.87
N SER A 187 10.36 11.95 2.82
CA SER A 187 10.17 10.71 2.07
C SER A 187 10.69 9.51 2.84
N VAL A 188 9.98 8.38 2.73
CA VAL A 188 10.38 7.09 3.31
C VAL A 188 11.27 6.31 2.34
N GLU A 189 11.19 6.56 1.03
CA GLU A 189 11.85 5.70 0.03
C GLU A 189 13.38 5.89 -0.02
N ASN A 190 13.87 7.09 0.30
CA ASN A 190 15.29 7.41 0.31
C ASN A 190 15.70 7.90 1.70
N PRO A 191 15.83 7.00 2.70
CA PRO A 191 16.38 7.39 3.98
C PRO A 191 17.80 7.88 3.71
N THR A 192 18.05 9.17 3.88
CA THR A 192 19.42 9.68 3.90
C THR A 192 20.11 8.89 5.01
N ARG A 193 21.02 7.99 4.60
CA ARG A 193 21.57 6.85 5.35
C ARG A 193 21.81 7.17 6.83
N LEU A 194 20.83 6.90 7.68
CA LEU A 194 21.03 6.96 9.12
C LEU A 194 21.09 5.54 9.65
N LEU A 195 22.28 5.18 10.10
CA LEU A 195 22.52 3.93 10.81
C LEU A 195 21.73 3.91 12.12
N PRO A 196 21.27 2.73 12.58
CA PRO A 196 20.60 2.61 13.87
C PRO A 196 21.44 3.24 14.97
N THR A 197 20.88 4.24 15.65
CA THR A 197 21.52 4.82 16.83
C THR A 197 20.77 4.42 18.09
N ARG A 198 21.45 4.50 19.23
CA ARG A 198 20.84 4.39 20.57
C ARG A 198 19.57 5.25 20.72
N LYS A 199 19.48 6.38 20.01
CA LYS A 199 18.31 7.28 20.02
C LYS A 199 17.09 6.68 19.32
N ALA A 200 17.27 5.84 18.30
CA ALA A 200 16.15 5.13 17.67
C ALA A 200 15.52 4.11 18.63
N ASN A 201 16.34 3.45 19.47
CA ASN A 201 15.82 2.55 20.51
C ASN A 201 15.08 3.33 21.59
N ASN A 202 15.64 4.45 22.08
CA ASN A 202 14.93 5.31 23.04
C ASN A 202 13.58 5.80 22.47
N LEU A 203 13.55 6.18 21.19
CA LEU A 203 12.31 6.59 20.50
C LEU A 203 11.28 5.45 20.48
N LYS A 204 11.73 4.22 20.22
CA LYS A 204 10.90 3.02 20.25
C LYS A 204 10.30 2.81 21.64
N ASP A 205 11.10 2.92 22.70
CA ASP A 205 10.62 2.71 24.07
C ASP A 205 9.62 3.79 24.50
N ILE A 206 9.87 5.06 24.17
CA ILE A 206 8.90 6.16 24.39
C ILE A 206 7.57 5.87 23.69
N LEU A 207 7.61 5.38 22.44
CA LEU A 207 6.38 5.07 21.70
C LEU A 207 5.63 3.89 22.34
N LYS A 208 6.33 2.89 22.88
CA LYS A 208 5.70 1.78 23.62
C LYS A 208 5.02 2.27 24.89
N GLU A 209 5.68 3.13 25.67
CA GLU A 209 5.10 3.72 26.88
C GLU A 209 3.82 4.52 26.59
N LYS A 210 3.73 5.14 25.40
CA LYS A 210 2.52 5.86 24.96
C LYS A 210 1.39 4.94 24.50
N GLY A 211 1.71 3.69 24.14
CA GLY A 211 0.73 2.69 23.73
C GLY A 211 -0.26 3.19 22.67
N SER A 212 -1.55 3.03 22.95
CA SER A 212 -2.64 3.40 22.05
C SER A 212 -2.83 4.90 21.85
N MET A 213 -2.27 5.76 22.71
CA MET A 213 -2.35 7.21 22.53
C MET A 213 -1.39 7.70 21.45
N GLY A 214 -0.29 6.98 21.19
CA GLY A 214 0.78 7.42 20.32
C GLY A 214 1.43 8.72 20.78
N ALA A 215 2.33 9.26 19.96
CA ALA A 215 3.04 10.51 20.25
C ALA A 215 3.07 11.44 19.03
N SER A 216 2.87 12.72 19.26
CA SER A 216 3.09 13.77 18.26
C SER A 216 4.59 14.03 18.07
N TYR A 217 4.96 14.58 16.92
CA TYR A 217 6.36 14.97 16.64
C TYR A 217 6.93 15.92 17.70
N LYS A 218 6.11 16.84 18.25
CA LYS A 218 6.53 17.81 19.28
C LYS A 218 6.86 17.12 20.61
N GLU A 219 6.06 16.14 21.02
CA GLU A 219 6.31 15.34 22.23
C GLU A 219 7.60 14.53 22.08
N LEU A 220 7.77 13.85 20.95
CA LEU A 220 8.97 13.05 20.66
C LEU A 220 10.24 13.92 20.63
N LYS A 221 10.16 15.11 20.03
CA LYS A 221 11.25 16.09 20.02
C LYS A 221 11.63 16.52 21.45
N SER A 222 10.64 16.78 22.28
CA SER A 222 10.84 17.23 23.66
C SER A 222 11.45 16.13 24.55
N ALA A 223 11.04 14.87 24.32
CA ALA A 223 11.53 13.72 25.07
C ALA A 223 12.97 13.33 24.69
N ILE A 224 13.31 13.30 23.40
CA ILE A 224 14.62 12.83 22.92
C ILE A 224 15.69 13.93 22.98
N ARG A 225 15.28 15.21 22.89
CA ARG A 225 16.19 16.37 22.80
C ARG A 225 17.29 16.13 21.76
N PRO A 226 16.93 15.89 20.48
CA PRO A 226 17.91 15.59 19.45
C PRO A 226 18.84 16.80 19.24
N LYS A 227 20.09 16.54 18.84
CA LYS A 227 21.08 17.59 18.54
C LYS A 227 20.62 18.46 17.37
N ASP A 228 19.99 17.80 16.39
CA ASP A 228 19.45 18.40 15.18
C ASP A 228 18.11 17.73 14.82
N GLU A 229 17.20 18.46 14.16
CA GLU A 229 15.88 17.92 13.80
C GLU A 229 15.96 16.85 12.70
N ALA A 230 16.95 16.92 11.82
CA ALA A 230 17.17 15.95 10.76
C ALA A 230 17.39 14.54 11.33
N SER A 231 18.18 14.43 12.39
CA SER A 231 18.47 13.18 13.09
C SER A 231 17.21 12.54 13.65
N LEU A 232 16.32 13.31 14.31
CA LEU A 232 15.05 12.77 14.80
C LEU A 232 14.15 12.28 13.66
N ARG A 233 14.05 13.05 12.56
CA ARG A 233 13.26 12.65 11.39
C ARG A 233 13.80 11.37 10.77
N GLY A 234 15.11 11.25 10.65
CA GLY A 234 15.74 10.04 10.15
C GLY A 234 15.52 8.81 11.04
N HIS A 235 15.56 8.97 12.36
CA HIS A 235 15.20 7.86 13.27
C HIS A 235 13.72 7.44 13.11
N LEU A 236 12.81 8.38 12.89
CA LEU A 236 11.40 8.08 12.62
C LEU A 236 11.24 7.31 11.29
N VAL A 237 11.90 7.76 10.22
CA VAL A 237 11.89 7.05 8.93
C VAL A 237 12.47 5.65 9.08
N TYR A 238 13.59 5.50 9.80
CA TYR A 238 14.23 4.21 10.06
C TYR A 238 13.28 3.24 10.78
N LEU A 239 12.68 3.67 11.89
CA LEU A 239 11.72 2.83 12.63
C LEU A 239 10.45 2.52 11.83
N TYR A 240 10.02 3.43 10.95
CA TYR A 240 8.89 3.20 10.06
C TYR A 240 9.21 2.13 9.01
N GLN A 241 10.41 2.16 8.43
CA GLN A 241 10.87 1.16 7.45
C GLN A 241 11.04 -0.23 8.06
N LEU A 242 11.38 -0.31 9.34
CA LEU A 242 11.42 -1.55 10.10
C LEU A 242 10.05 -2.03 10.58
N GLU A 243 8.97 -1.36 10.17
CA GLU A 243 7.60 -1.67 10.58
C GLU A 243 7.41 -1.66 12.12
N PHE A 244 8.24 -0.91 12.85
CA PHE A 244 8.06 -0.73 14.30
C PHE A 244 7.06 0.37 14.62
N LEU A 245 6.90 1.34 13.72
CA LEU A 245 5.96 2.43 13.90
C LEU A 245 5.10 2.67 12.66
N THR A 246 3.92 3.23 12.89
CA THR A 246 3.04 3.77 11.86
C THR A 246 2.64 5.21 12.21
N GLN A 247 2.24 5.99 11.23
CA GLN A 247 1.68 7.33 11.44
C GLN A 247 0.22 7.36 10.96
N ARG A 248 -0.69 7.84 11.80
CA ARG A 248 -2.08 8.06 11.38
C ARG A 248 -2.24 9.45 10.80
N VAL A 249 -2.88 9.54 9.63
CA VAL A 249 -3.10 10.82 8.95
C VAL A 249 -4.12 11.70 9.70
N ALA A 250 -5.06 11.10 10.42
CA ALA A 250 -6.15 11.81 11.09
C ALA A 250 -5.66 12.72 12.24
N ASP A 251 -4.67 12.26 13.02
CA ASP A 251 -4.14 12.97 14.20
C ASP A 251 -2.65 13.31 14.08
N LEU A 252 -1.99 12.84 13.02
CA LEU A 252 -0.56 13.01 12.75
C LEU A 252 0.34 12.46 13.87
N ARG A 253 -0.17 11.53 14.68
CA ARG A 253 0.57 10.87 15.76
C ARG A 253 1.24 9.60 15.25
N PHE A 254 2.36 9.29 15.88
CA PHE A 254 3.14 8.07 15.65
C PHE A 254 2.73 7.02 16.68
N TYR A 255 2.58 5.79 16.23
CA TYR A 255 2.12 4.64 17.01
C TYR A 255 3.09 3.48 16.84
N THR A 256 3.25 2.66 17.88
CA THR A 256 3.92 1.36 17.73
C THR A 256 3.00 0.36 17.03
N LEU A 257 3.58 -0.55 16.24
CA LEU A 257 2.87 -1.68 15.63
C LEU A 257 2.92 -2.96 16.49
N GLN A 258 3.39 -2.85 17.74
CA GLN A 258 3.45 -3.96 18.70
C GLN A 258 2.06 -4.41 19.19
#